data_AF-A0AAN7Q7B2-F1
#
_entry.id   AF-A0AAN7Q7B2-F1
#
_cell.length_a   1.000
_cell.length_b   1.000
_cell.length_c   1.000
_cell.angle_alpha   90.00
_cell.angle_beta   90.00
_cell.angle_gamma   90.00
#
_symmetry.space_group_name_H-M   'P 1'
#
loop_
_entity.id
_entity.type
_entity.pdbx_description
1 polymer ?
#
loop_
_entity_poly.entity_id
_entity_poly.type
_entity_poly.pdbx_seq_one_letter_code
_entity_poly.pdbx_strand_id
1 'polypeptide(L)'
;MDTKLEISGKPVKDSPTSVYKQIPEDDLDEAAAIQSKRVVKANNGKTQNDGAHEKMLSDDEDKIGDDSKINSADVKFVSNEKQNGDAKVDIGDLKTAFVGLSKDELMKYANDPFWVRLRWFLFILFWLLWASMLIGAILIIVAAPKCSPPEPRTWWEQGPLTELEADATTDELKQLKENGLQGVIVSWPEDVYVPVNESTKFLTFLQRAKDAEINVIVDLKIGSSSKWFSRAENEEEYEDFYIWGAPKPADDNGRPMPPNNWKSRQNSSSWKFSAIRKKFYLSPDEAPQLNFSNPKVVDTFSAALNNFLDAGAKGIRLTGAPYLLVDKSLNDERISSLLGFGLTDYGFYTHTNTEYLPGLGPVLKQWREIVKNKTDGGPFMLSESLKDLDVFKVNNTLVIDLPLQARVFSSNKQLTAEEIDNDIKSVFLFLENKYWPLWQHSTSVVPSDVLNIVTMLLPGTTLLNQNSTISKDLLNIRSSPSIMHGNTTRYLLANKTVFAYGRLTPGNPGYLVVFNPSPNTVVVDFYTEISLKSEEVTVQYFSQNYNETNIAMKKKTKSKEVPVSAKSALVLSYVPSS
;
A
#
# COMPACT_ATOMS: atom_id res chain seq x y z
N MET A 1 12.59 21.60 -65.78
CA MET A 1 12.14 20.36 -66.45
C MET A 1 11.55 19.45 -65.39
N ASP A 2 10.26 19.23 -65.22
CA ASP A 2 9.03 19.84 -65.73
C ASP A 2 7.94 19.63 -64.66
N THR A 3 7.15 20.66 -64.47
CA THR A 3 5.94 20.78 -63.63
C THR A 3 4.78 19.91 -64.08
N LYS A 4 3.91 19.47 -63.16
CA LYS A 4 2.47 19.82 -63.18
C LYS A 4 1.69 19.38 -61.92
N LEU A 5 1.14 20.39 -61.25
CA LEU A 5 -0.09 20.36 -60.47
C LEU A 5 -1.27 20.67 -61.42
N GLU A 6 -2.42 20.02 -61.22
CA GLU A 6 -3.72 20.58 -61.62
C GLU A 6 -4.75 20.40 -60.49
N ILE A 7 -5.47 21.49 -60.23
CA ILE A 7 -6.55 21.71 -59.26
C ILE A 7 -7.74 22.21 -60.07
N SER A 8 -8.97 21.72 -59.81
CA SER A 8 -10.26 22.46 -59.82
C SER A 8 -11.43 21.46 -59.71
N GLY A 9 -12.51 21.62 -58.93
CA GLY A 9 -13.05 22.79 -58.25
C GLY A 9 -14.14 22.47 -57.21
N LYS A 10 -14.49 23.48 -56.40
CA LYS A 10 -15.55 23.56 -55.35
C LYS A 10 -16.94 23.94 -55.96
N PRO A 11 -18.08 24.16 -55.23
CA PRO A 11 -18.39 24.08 -53.77
C PRO A 11 -19.78 23.44 -53.37
N VAL A 12 -20.07 23.39 -52.05
CA VAL A 12 -21.35 23.73 -51.34
C VAL A 12 -21.93 22.68 -50.35
N LYS A 13 -21.93 23.08 -49.06
CA LYS A 13 -22.84 22.92 -47.88
C LYS A 13 -23.48 21.60 -47.39
N ASP A 14 -23.49 21.56 -46.05
CA ASP A 14 -24.42 20.96 -45.05
C ASP A 14 -24.14 19.56 -44.46
N SER A 15 -24.20 19.53 -43.12
CA SER A 15 -23.89 18.45 -42.16
C SER A 15 -24.91 17.31 -42.15
N PRO A 16 -24.56 16.13 -41.58
CA PRO A 16 -25.54 15.50 -40.67
C PRO A 16 -24.98 14.75 -39.44
N THR A 17 -25.85 14.80 -38.44
CA THR A 17 -26.06 14.13 -37.16
C THR A 17 -25.78 12.60 -37.10
N SER A 18 -25.35 12.15 -35.92
CA SER A 18 -25.16 10.75 -35.52
C SER A 18 -26.47 9.97 -35.34
N VAL A 19 -26.54 8.73 -35.86
CA VAL A 19 -27.68 7.80 -35.73
C VAL A 19 -27.24 6.52 -35.00
N TYR A 20 -28.03 6.14 -33.98
CA TYR A 20 -27.86 4.92 -33.16
C TYR A 20 -28.32 3.64 -33.90
N LYS A 21 -27.69 2.51 -33.59
CA LYS A 21 -27.94 1.19 -34.19
C LYS A 21 -29.05 0.44 -33.43
N GLN A 22 -30.12 0.04 -34.13
CA GLN A 22 -31.23 -0.79 -33.61
C GLN A 22 -30.86 -2.30 -33.58
N ILE A 23 -31.44 -3.02 -32.62
CA ILE A 23 -31.37 -4.48 -32.45
C ILE A 23 -32.56 -5.12 -33.19
N PRO A 24 -32.41 -6.26 -33.90
CA PRO A 24 -33.50 -6.85 -34.69
C PRO A 24 -34.56 -7.59 -33.84
N GLU A 25 -35.83 -7.36 -34.16
CA GLU A 25 -36.97 -8.23 -33.85
C GLU A 25 -37.20 -9.16 -35.05
N ASP A 26 -37.25 -10.48 -34.81
CA ASP A 26 -38.07 -11.46 -35.55
C ASP A 26 -37.78 -12.87 -34.99
N ASP A 27 -38.80 -13.44 -34.34
CA ASP A 27 -39.16 -14.87 -34.26
C ASP A 27 -40.11 -15.09 -33.06
N LEU A 28 -41.34 -14.59 -33.22
CA LEU A 28 -42.52 -14.96 -32.44
C LEU A 28 -43.60 -15.33 -33.45
N ASP A 29 -43.81 -16.62 -33.69
CA ASP A 29 -45.08 -17.21 -34.14
C ASP A 29 -44.93 -18.73 -34.31
N GLU A 30 -45.03 -19.50 -33.21
CA GLU A 30 -45.75 -20.80 -33.19
C GLU A 30 -45.75 -21.42 -31.78
N ALA A 31 -46.77 -22.22 -31.50
CA ALA A 31 -46.99 -23.01 -30.29
C ALA A 31 -47.66 -22.34 -29.07
N ALA A 32 -48.78 -21.65 -29.32
CA ALA A 32 -49.89 -21.59 -28.37
C ALA A 32 -51.14 -22.24 -28.97
N ALA A 33 -51.22 -23.57 -28.93
CA ALA A 33 -52.48 -24.29 -29.09
C ALA A 33 -52.40 -25.67 -28.44
N ILE A 34 -53.49 -26.04 -27.76
CA ILE A 34 -53.89 -27.36 -27.22
C ILE A 34 -53.79 -27.49 -25.70
N GLN A 35 -54.81 -26.95 -25.02
CA GLN A 35 -55.46 -27.64 -23.89
C GLN A 35 -56.58 -28.54 -24.44
N SER A 36 -56.56 -29.85 -24.16
CA SER A 36 -57.73 -30.60 -23.65
C SER A 36 -57.50 -32.13 -23.52
N LYS A 37 -57.92 -32.65 -22.35
CA LYS A 37 -58.44 -34.02 -22.06
C LYS A 37 -57.56 -35.26 -22.34
N ARG A 38 -57.06 -35.91 -21.26
CA ARG A 38 -57.22 -37.37 -21.01
C ARG A 38 -56.96 -37.80 -19.55
N VAL A 39 -58.09 -38.15 -18.93
CA VAL A 39 -58.48 -38.97 -17.76
C VAL A 39 -57.58 -40.18 -17.34
N VAL A 40 -57.31 -40.28 -16.01
CA VAL A 40 -57.18 -41.46 -15.07
C VAL A 40 -55.93 -42.39 -15.20
N LYS A 41 -55.15 -42.79 -14.16
CA LYS A 41 -55.43 -43.31 -12.78
C LYS A 41 -54.17 -43.29 -11.85
N ALA A 42 -54.41 -43.13 -10.53
CA ALA A 42 -53.69 -43.50 -9.27
C ALA A 42 -52.17 -43.86 -9.27
N ASN A 43 -51.32 -43.49 -8.30
CA ASN A 43 -51.48 -43.69 -6.85
C ASN A 43 -50.40 -42.93 -5.99
N ASN A 44 -50.83 -42.40 -4.82
CA ASN A 44 -50.16 -42.12 -3.53
C ASN A 44 -48.77 -41.44 -3.37
N GLY A 45 -48.74 -40.36 -2.56
CA GLY A 45 -47.65 -40.16 -1.58
C GLY A 45 -47.17 -38.73 -1.22
N LYS A 46 -47.98 -37.97 -0.46
CA LYS A 46 -47.61 -36.95 0.57
C LYS A 46 -46.62 -35.79 0.30
N THR A 47 -47.23 -34.59 0.15
CA THR A 47 -46.99 -33.30 0.86
C THR A 47 -45.58 -32.72 1.02
N GLN A 48 -45.35 -31.58 0.37
CA GLN A 48 -44.43 -30.52 0.79
C GLN A 48 -45.14 -29.16 0.54
N ASN A 49 -45.25 -28.33 1.57
CA ASN A 49 -45.92 -27.03 1.54
C ASN A 49 -44.93 -26.01 2.14
N ASP A 50 -44.36 -25.16 1.29
CA ASP A 50 -43.49 -24.05 1.67
C ASP A 50 -44.33 -22.78 1.81
N GLY A 51 -44.43 -22.28 3.04
CA GLY A 51 -44.99 -20.98 3.37
C GLY A 51 -44.07 -20.29 4.36
N ALA A 52 -43.30 -19.32 3.88
CA ALA A 52 -42.41 -18.50 4.69
C ALA A 52 -43.23 -17.65 5.68
N HIS A 53 -43.10 -17.99 6.96
CA HIS A 53 -43.53 -17.15 8.08
C HIS A 53 -42.34 -16.31 8.57
N GLU A 54 -42.50 -14.99 8.57
CA GLU A 54 -41.68 -14.07 9.34
C GLU A 54 -41.86 -14.35 10.84
N LYS A 55 -40.74 -14.63 11.52
CA LYS A 55 -40.66 -14.69 12.98
C LYS A 55 -40.56 -13.26 13.53
N MET A 56 -41.62 -12.81 14.21
CA MET A 56 -41.53 -11.71 15.17
C MET A 56 -41.07 -12.23 16.54
N LEU A 57 -40.40 -11.33 17.27
CA LEU A 57 -39.76 -11.53 18.57
C LEU A 57 -40.70 -12.10 19.64
N SER A 58 -40.08 -12.86 20.54
CA SER A 58 -40.59 -13.43 21.77
C SER A 58 -40.86 -12.38 22.86
N ASP A 59 -42.02 -12.54 23.48
CA ASP A 59 -42.38 -12.37 24.90
C ASP A 59 -41.37 -11.68 25.84
N ASP A 60 -41.73 -10.50 26.32
CA ASP A 60 -41.44 -10.06 27.69
C ASP A 60 -42.76 -9.56 28.32
N GLU A 61 -43.16 -10.25 29.39
CA GLU A 61 -44.29 -9.92 30.24
C GLU A 61 -43.99 -8.68 31.08
N ASP A 62 -44.86 -7.66 31.03
CA ASP A 62 -45.00 -6.72 32.14
C ASP A 62 -46.49 -6.39 32.38
N LYS A 63 -46.90 -6.61 33.63
CA LYS A 63 -48.25 -6.49 34.17
C LYS A 63 -48.64 -5.04 34.44
N ILE A 64 -49.75 -4.58 33.86
CA ILE A 64 -50.67 -3.53 34.39
C ILE A 64 -52.02 -3.82 33.71
N GLY A 65 -53.23 -3.84 34.27
CA GLY A 65 -53.83 -3.58 35.58
C GLY A 65 -55.36 -3.53 35.32
N ASP A 66 -56.11 -4.18 36.20
CA ASP A 66 -57.58 -4.32 36.36
C ASP A 66 -58.54 -3.34 35.65
N ASP A 67 -59.60 -3.87 35.01
CA ASP A 67 -61.02 -3.52 35.28
C ASP A 67 -61.97 -4.02 34.17
N SER A 68 -62.66 -5.16 34.41
CA SER A 68 -64.11 -5.28 34.16
C SER A 68 -64.62 -6.69 34.53
N LYS A 69 -65.42 -6.72 35.60
CA LYS A 69 -66.15 -7.88 36.10
C LYS A 69 -67.21 -8.35 35.10
N ILE A 70 -67.20 -9.64 34.74
CA ILE A 70 -68.41 -10.35 34.27
C ILE A 70 -68.51 -11.68 35.02
N ASN A 71 -69.67 -11.88 35.68
CA ASN A 71 -69.98 -13.00 36.56
C ASN A 71 -70.33 -14.28 35.78
N SER A 72 -69.76 -15.41 36.18
CA SER A 72 -69.96 -16.75 35.61
C SER A 72 -71.28 -17.44 36.02
N ALA A 73 -72.41 -16.72 36.11
CA ALA A 73 -73.64 -17.24 36.73
C ALA A 73 -74.80 -17.60 35.78
N ASP A 74 -74.73 -17.35 34.47
CA ASP A 74 -75.86 -17.60 33.56
C ASP A 74 -75.57 -18.68 32.51
N VAL A 75 -75.18 -19.87 32.98
CA VAL A 75 -75.13 -21.06 32.12
C VAL A 75 -75.98 -22.17 32.76
N LYS A 76 -77.19 -22.36 32.24
CA LYS A 76 -78.00 -23.55 32.48
C LYS A 76 -78.20 -24.32 31.17
N PHE A 77 -77.62 -25.52 31.11
CA PHE A 77 -77.92 -26.52 30.11
C PHE A 77 -79.01 -27.45 30.64
N VAL A 78 -80.04 -27.72 29.82
CA VAL A 78 -80.92 -28.87 30.02
C VAL A 78 -81.05 -29.62 28.70
N SER A 79 -80.78 -30.91 28.79
CA SER A 79 -80.74 -31.92 27.74
C SER A 79 -82.06 -32.70 27.62
N ASN A 80 -82.44 -33.04 26.39
CA ASN A 80 -83.10 -34.28 25.90
C ASN A 80 -83.89 -33.95 24.62
N GLU A 81 -83.99 -34.74 23.56
CA GLU A 81 -83.41 -36.00 23.13
C GLU A 81 -83.79 -36.13 21.63
N LYS A 82 -82.91 -36.73 20.81
CA LYS A 82 -83.11 -37.20 19.41
C LYS A 82 -82.87 -36.22 18.24
N GLN A 83 -81.88 -36.64 17.43
CA GLN A 83 -81.62 -36.37 16.02
C GLN A 83 -81.10 -34.98 15.59
N ASN A 84 -79.81 -34.98 15.22
CA ASN A 84 -79.11 -34.14 14.25
C ASN A 84 -79.27 -32.61 14.33
N GLY A 85 -78.16 -31.98 14.72
CA GLY A 85 -77.88 -30.53 14.83
C GLY A 85 -78.39 -29.65 13.68
N ASP A 86 -78.75 -28.39 13.93
CA ASP A 86 -78.18 -27.47 14.89
C ASP A 86 -79.23 -26.72 15.73
N ALA A 87 -78.84 -26.43 16.97
CA ALA A 87 -79.62 -25.75 17.97
C ALA A 87 -79.88 -24.28 17.59
N LYS A 88 -81.13 -23.84 17.74
CA LYS A 88 -81.48 -22.42 17.67
C LYS A 88 -81.04 -21.76 18.98
N VAL A 89 -79.86 -21.14 18.99
CA VAL A 89 -79.41 -20.27 20.07
C VAL A 89 -80.03 -18.89 19.84
N ASP A 90 -81.12 -18.57 20.56
CA ASP A 90 -81.54 -17.18 20.70
C ASP A 90 -80.54 -16.48 21.63
N ILE A 91 -79.51 -15.90 21.01
CA ILE A 91 -78.66 -14.92 21.67
C ILE A 91 -79.49 -13.64 21.77
N GLY A 92 -80.07 -13.39 22.94
CA GLY A 92 -80.62 -12.08 23.27
C GLY A 92 -79.54 -11.02 23.08
N ASP A 93 -79.82 -10.02 22.24
CA ASP A 93 -79.10 -8.77 22.02
C ASP A 93 -77.61 -8.76 22.43
N LEU A 94 -76.77 -9.41 21.63
CA LEU A 94 -75.37 -9.01 21.54
C LEU A 94 -75.34 -7.60 20.93
N LYS A 95 -75.13 -6.58 21.78
CA LYS A 95 -74.61 -5.29 21.34
C LYS A 95 -73.23 -5.52 20.71
N THR A 96 -73.23 -5.88 19.43
CA THR A 96 -72.09 -5.62 18.57
C THR A 96 -71.97 -4.10 18.52
N ALA A 97 -70.92 -3.56 19.14
CA ALA A 97 -70.53 -2.18 18.90
C ALA A 97 -70.13 -2.10 17.42
N PHE A 98 -71.08 -1.76 16.57
CA PHE A 98 -70.84 -1.43 15.18
C PHE A 98 -70.13 -0.06 15.16
N VAL A 99 -68.80 -0.08 15.20
CA VAL A 99 -67.94 1.14 15.19
C VAL A 99 -67.63 1.56 13.75
N GLY A 100 -68.64 1.64 12.90
CA GLY A 100 -68.49 2.12 11.53
C GLY A 100 -69.78 2.76 11.05
N LEU A 101 -69.71 3.88 10.34
CA LEU A 101 -70.88 4.39 9.62
C LEU A 101 -71.06 3.54 8.35
N SER A 102 -72.31 3.26 7.98
CA SER A 102 -72.62 2.74 6.63
C SER A 102 -72.24 3.79 5.57
N LYS A 103 -72.02 3.37 4.31
CA LYS A 103 -71.62 4.30 3.22
C LYS A 103 -72.55 5.51 3.12
N ASP A 104 -73.85 5.28 3.28
CA ASP A 104 -74.87 6.33 3.14
C ASP A 104 -74.88 7.30 4.32
N GLU A 105 -74.63 6.81 5.54
CA GLU A 105 -74.46 7.66 6.73
C GLU A 105 -73.14 8.44 6.67
N LEU A 106 -72.06 7.81 6.18
CA LEU A 106 -70.75 8.45 6.05
C LEU A 106 -70.81 9.59 5.03
N MET A 107 -71.49 9.39 3.89
CA MET A 107 -71.63 10.43 2.85
C MET A 107 -72.41 11.66 3.34
N LYS A 108 -73.23 11.52 4.38
CA LYS A 108 -73.93 12.65 5.03
C LYS A 108 -72.98 13.59 5.77
N TYR A 109 -71.92 13.05 6.39
CA TYR A 109 -70.95 13.81 7.19
C TYR A 109 -69.61 14.04 6.46
N ALA A 110 -69.29 13.24 5.43
CA ALA A 110 -68.04 13.34 4.66
C ALA A 110 -67.93 14.62 3.83
N ASN A 111 -69.06 15.25 3.50
CA ASN A 111 -69.13 16.51 2.75
C ASN A 111 -69.29 17.74 3.66
N ASP A 112 -69.15 17.59 4.97
CA ASP A 112 -69.10 18.73 5.89
C ASP A 112 -67.93 19.66 5.53
N PRO A 113 -68.15 20.98 5.42
CA PRO A 113 -67.10 21.96 5.14
C PRO A 113 -65.83 21.79 5.99
N PHE A 114 -65.95 21.35 7.24
CA PHE A 114 -64.79 21.09 8.11
C PHE A 114 -63.94 19.90 7.63
N TRP A 115 -64.56 18.74 7.41
CA TRP A 115 -63.86 17.51 7.02
C TRP A 115 -63.27 17.58 5.62
N VAL A 116 -63.92 18.31 4.70
CA VAL A 116 -63.39 18.57 3.36
C VAL A 116 -62.14 19.44 3.44
N ARG A 117 -62.15 20.52 4.25
CA ARG A 117 -60.98 21.38 4.47
C ARG A 117 -59.83 20.62 5.14
N LEU A 118 -60.12 19.80 6.14
CA LEU A 118 -59.11 19.00 6.84
C LEU A 118 -58.48 17.95 5.91
N ARG A 119 -59.28 17.27 5.08
CA ARG A 119 -58.75 16.30 4.10
C ARG A 119 -57.85 16.98 3.07
N TRP A 120 -58.26 18.12 2.53
CA TRP A 120 -57.43 18.90 1.61
C TRP A 120 -56.17 19.43 2.27
N PHE A 121 -56.26 19.89 3.52
CA PHE A 121 -55.10 20.32 4.29
C PHE A 121 -54.09 19.18 4.49
N LEU A 122 -54.55 18.00 4.95
CA LEU A 122 -53.69 16.83 5.14
C LEU A 122 -53.10 16.32 3.82
N PHE A 123 -53.88 16.35 2.73
CA PHE A 123 -53.40 15.95 1.41
C PHE A 123 -52.31 16.89 0.88
N ILE A 124 -52.51 18.20 0.99
CA ILE A 124 -51.51 19.20 0.61
C ILE A 124 -50.27 19.08 1.50
N LEU A 125 -50.45 18.93 2.82
CA LEU A 125 -49.35 18.76 3.78
C LEU A 125 -48.52 17.52 3.47
N PHE A 126 -49.15 16.40 3.13
CA PHE A 126 -48.47 15.17 2.73
C PHE A 126 -47.57 15.41 1.50
N TRP A 127 -48.09 16.02 0.44
CA TRP A 127 -47.32 16.30 -0.77
C TRP A 127 -46.20 17.33 -0.54
N LEU A 128 -46.42 18.32 0.33
CA LEU A 128 -45.37 19.27 0.72
C LEU A 128 -44.25 18.60 1.52
N LEU A 129 -44.58 17.74 2.49
CA LEU A 129 -43.58 16.97 3.24
C LEU A 129 -42.83 16.01 2.33
N TRP A 130 -43.53 15.33 1.43
CA TRP A 130 -42.92 14.43 0.45
C TRP A 130 -41.96 15.18 -0.48
N ALA A 131 -42.38 16.32 -1.04
CA ALA A 131 -41.54 17.16 -1.89
C ALA A 131 -40.34 17.73 -1.11
N SER A 132 -40.54 18.16 0.14
CA SER A 132 -39.47 18.64 1.01
C SER A 132 -38.45 17.54 1.31
N MET A 133 -38.90 16.31 1.56
CA MET A 133 -38.01 15.16 1.78
C MET A 133 -37.19 14.83 0.52
N LEU A 134 -37.81 14.87 -0.66
CA LEU A 134 -37.14 14.65 -1.95
C LEU A 134 -36.08 15.73 -2.22
N ILE A 135 -36.44 17.00 -2.03
CA ILE A 135 -35.51 18.14 -2.19
C ILE A 135 -34.36 18.00 -1.19
N GLY A 136 -34.64 17.65 0.07
CA GLY A 136 -33.62 17.40 1.08
C GLY A 136 -32.65 16.27 0.67
N ALA A 137 -33.16 15.15 0.16
CA ALA A 137 -32.32 14.06 -0.32
C ALA A 137 -31.42 14.48 -1.49
N ILE A 138 -31.97 15.22 -2.47
CA ILE A 138 -31.20 15.74 -3.61
C ILE A 138 -30.12 16.74 -3.12
N LEU A 139 -30.46 17.63 -2.20
CA LEU A 139 -29.50 18.59 -1.62
C LEU A 139 -28.37 17.89 -0.90
N ILE A 140 -28.64 16.81 -0.14
CA ILE A 140 -27.60 16.01 0.51
C ILE A 140 -26.68 15.37 -0.55
N ILE A 141 -27.24 14.81 -1.63
CA ILE A 141 -26.45 14.17 -2.69
C ILE A 141 -25.54 15.20 -3.41
N VAL A 142 -26.05 16.40 -3.67
CA VAL A 142 -25.29 17.46 -4.38
C VAL A 142 -24.27 18.15 -3.46
N ALA A 143 -24.62 18.36 -2.19
CA ALA A 143 -23.75 19.03 -1.23
C ALA A 143 -22.71 18.08 -0.60
N ALA A 144 -22.96 16.76 -0.62
CA ALA A 144 -21.98 15.78 -0.18
C ALA A 144 -20.76 15.86 -1.11
N PRO A 145 -19.58 16.27 -0.59
CA PRO A 145 -18.38 16.26 -1.41
C PRO A 145 -18.13 14.82 -1.82
N LYS A 146 -17.90 14.59 -3.13
CA LYS A 146 -17.39 13.30 -3.59
C LYS A 146 -16.07 13.08 -2.86
N CYS A 147 -16.00 12.11 -1.95
CA CYS A 147 -14.74 11.66 -1.40
C CYS A 147 -13.92 11.17 -2.60
N SER A 148 -12.99 11.99 -3.09
CA SER A 148 -12.06 11.53 -4.11
C SER A 148 -11.37 10.29 -3.53
N PRO A 149 -11.43 9.14 -4.21
CA PRO A 149 -10.66 7.99 -3.76
C PRO A 149 -9.19 8.42 -3.64
N PRO A 150 -8.48 7.98 -2.59
CA PRO A 150 -7.07 8.32 -2.45
C PRO A 150 -6.33 7.92 -3.73
N GLU A 151 -5.35 8.72 -4.13
CA GLU A 151 -4.55 8.43 -5.32
C GLU A 151 -4.00 7.00 -5.24
N PRO A 152 -4.14 6.19 -6.31
CA PRO A 152 -3.68 4.83 -6.28
C PRO A 152 -2.17 4.80 -6.05
N ARG A 153 -1.75 3.97 -5.10
CA ARG A 153 -0.34 3.72 -4.83
C ARG A 153 0.34 3.17 -6.08
N THR A 154 1.60 3.56 -6.29
CA THR A 154 2.39 2.99 -7.39
C THR A 154 2.66 1.51 -7.15
N TRP A 155 3.02 0.76 -8.20
CA TRP A 155 3.27 -0.69 -8.06
C TRP A 155 4.35 -1.01 -7.01
N TRP A 156 5.35 -0.13 -6.86
CA TRP A 156 6.45 -0.29 -5.90
C TRP A 156 6.11 0.16 -4.47
N GLU A 157 4.96 0.81 -4.24
CA GLU A 157 4.38 1.10 -2.92
C GLU A 157 3.35 0.06 -2.46
N GLN A 158 2.77 -0.69 -3.42
CA GLN A 158 1.69 -1.63 -3.18
C GLN A 158 2.11 -2.91 -2.46
N GLY A 159 3.39 -3.29 -2.52
CA GLY A 159 3.85 -4.54 -1.94
C GLY A 159 5.37 -4.65 -1.91
N PRO A 160 5.87 -5.81 -1.46
CA PRO A 160 7.29 -5.97 -1.20
C PRO A 160 8.12 -6.16 -2.47
N LEU A 161 9.41 -5.88 -2.31
CA LEU A 161 10.46 -6.11 -3.29
C LEU A 161 11.43 -7.15 -2.74
N THR A 162 12.22 -7.78 -3.61
CA THR A 162 13.33 -8.66 -3.20
C THR A 162 14.53 -8.45 -4.10
N GLU A 163 15.72 -8.76 -3.62
CA GLU A 163 16.93 -8.77 -4.43
C GLU A 163 17.16 -10.16 -5.03
N LEU A 164 17.61 -10.23 -6.27
CA LEU A 164 17.79 -11.49 -6.99
C LEU A 164 18.95 -11.40 -8.00
N GLU A 165 19.59 -12.54 -8.24
CA GLU A 165 20.61 -12.70 -9.27
C GLU A 165 19.99 -12.87 -10.66
N ALA A 166 20.68 -12.42 -11.72
CA ALA A 166 20.18 -12.42 -13.09
C ALA A 166 20.12 -13.82 -13.76
N ASP A 167 19.92 -14.90 -13.00
CA ASP A 167 19.89 -16.29 -13.45
C ASP A 167 18.55 -16.99 -13.25
N ALA A 168 17.62 -16.40 -12.49
CA ALA A 168 16.31 -17.01 -12.24
C ALA A 168 15.54 -17.36 -13.52
N THR A 169 14.78 -18.44 -13.40
CA THR A 169 13.92 -18.98 -14.45
C THR A 169 12.57 -18.27 -14.48
N THR A 170 11.85 -18.38 -15.60
CA THR A 170 10.51 -17.79 -15.72
C THR A 170 9.55 -18.35 -14.68
N ASP A 171 9.65 -19.63 -14.33
CA ASP A 171 8.76 -20.29 -13.37
C ASP A 171 9.01 -19.81 -11.94
N GLU A 172 10.28 -19.63 -11.55
CA GLU A 172 10.63 -19.01 -10.26
C GLU A 172 10.09 -17.58 -10.16
N LEU A 173 10.24 -16.78 -11.23
CA LEU A 173 9.73 -15.41 -11.27
C LEU A 173 8.19 -15.37 -11.21
N LYS A 174 7.49 -16.28 -11.88
CA LYS A 174 6.03 -16.42 -11.77
C LYS A 174 5.62 -16.80 -10.36
N GLN A 175 6.33 -17.73 -9.72
CA GLN A 175 6.06 -18.11 -8.34
C GLN A 175 6.24 -16.92 -7.39
N LEU A 176 7.29 -16.10 -7.57
CA LEU A 176 7.48 -14.87 -6.79
C LEU A 176 6.31 -13.89 -6.98
N LYS A 177 5.83 -13.72 -8.22
CA LYS A 177 4.68 -12.89 -8.53
C LYS A 177 3.39 -13.40 -7.88
N GLU A 178 3.14 -14.72 -7.96
CA GLU A 178 1.99 -15.39 -7.34
C GLU A 178 2.03 -15.30 -5.80
N ASN A 179 3.23 -15.27 -5.22
CA ASN A 179 3.47 -15.03 -3.81
C ASN A 179 3.33 -13.54 -3.40
N GLY A 180 2.96 -12.66 -4.34
CA GLY A 180 2.60 -11.27 -4.08
C GLY A 180 3.73 -10.25 -4.16
N LEU A 181 4.92 -10.64 -4.63
CA LEU A 181 6.00 -9.69 -4.89
C LEU A 181 5.61 -8.75 -6.05
N GLN A 182 5.92 -7.47 -5.89
CA GLN A 182 5.61 -6.47 -6.91
C GLN A 182 6.76 -6.21 -7.88
N GLY A 183 7.98 -6.51 -7.45
CA GLY A 183 9.16 -6.44 -8.31
C GLY A 183 10.41 -7.04 -7.66
N VAL A 184 11.44 -7.18 -8.49
CA VAL A 184 12.76 -7.69 -8.13
C VAL A 184 13.81 -6.62 -8.40
N ILE A 185 14.84 -6.57 -7.57
CA ILE A 185 16.02 -5.73 -7.77
C ILE A 185 17.16 -6.64 -8.22
N VAL A 186 17.78 -6.31 -9.35
CA VAL A 186 18.82 -7.14 -9.95
C VAL A 186 20.04 -6.29 -10.26
N SER A 187 21.19 -6.72 -9.75
CA SER A 187 22.46 -6.04 -9.95
C SER A 187 22.99 -6.25 -11.37
N TRP A 188 23.41 -5.15 -12.00
CA TRP A 188 24.21 -5.20 -13.22
C TRP A 188 25.67 -5.49 -12.86
N PRO A 189 26.26 -6.60 -13.33
CA PRO A 189 27.58 -7.03 -12.88
C PRO A 189 28.74 -6.33 -13.61
N GLU A 190 28.47 -5.72 -14.77
CA GLU A 190 29.50 -5.11 -15.62
C GLU A 190 29.61 -3.60 -15.39
N ASP A 191 30.54 -2.96 -16.09
CA ASP A 191 30.57 -1.50 -16.22
C ASP A 191 29.24 -1.02 -16.83
N VAL A 192 28.62 0.01 -16.24
CA VAL A 192 27.32 0.56 -16.67
C VAL A 192 27.38 1.13 -18.09
N TYR A 193 28.58 1.48 -18.57
CA TYR A 193 28.77 1.99 -19.94
C TYR A 193 28.95 0.88 -20.98
N VAL A 194 28.97 -0.40 -20.56
CA VAL A 194 28.85 -1.53 -21.48
C VAL A 194 27.38 -1.63 -21.92
N PRO A 195 27.10 -1.60 -23.23
CA PRO A 195 25.74 -1.74 -23.73
C PRO A 195 25.05 -3.00 -23.22
N VAL A 196 23.81 -2.87 -22.75
CA VAL A 196 23.02 -3.99 -22.21
C VAL A 196 22.87 -5.13 -23.22
N ASN A 197 22.86 -4.80 -24.52
CA ASN A 197 22.74 -5.77 -25.61
C ASN A 197 23.95 -6.71 -25.76
N GLU A 198 25.09 -6.39 -25.16
CA GLU A 198 26.25 -7.29 -25.13
C GLU A 198 26.07 -8.42 -24.09
N SER A 199 25.16 -8.27 -23.12
CA SER A 199 24.85 -9.30 -22.13
C SER A 199 23.61 -10.12 -22.52
N THR A 200 23.85 -11.24 -23.21
CA THR A 200 22.78 -12.19 -23.55
C THR A 200 22.08 -12.73 -22.30
N LYS A 201 22.84 -12.98 -21.22
CA LYS A 201 22.28 -13.47 -19.93
C LYS A 201 21.26 -12.48 -19.37
N PHE A 202 21.61 -11.20 -19.31
CA PHE A 202 20.75 -10.19 -18.72
C PHE A 202 19.52 -9.87 -19.58
N LEU A 203 19.69 -9.78 -20.90
CA LEU A 203 18.53 -9.63 -21.81
C LEU A 203 17.56 -10.80 -21.70
N THR A 204 18.09 -12.03 -21.61
CA THR A 204 17.27 -13.21 -21.39
C THR A 204 16.51 -13.12 -20.08
N PHE A 205 17.16 -12.68 -19.00
CA PHE A 205 16.51 -12.46 -17.71
C PHE A 205 15.37 -11.41 -17.80
N LEU A 206 15.61 -10.26 -18.42
CA LEU A 206 14.58 -9.23 -18.60
C LEU A 206 13.38 -9.76 -19.40
N GLN A 207 13.62 -10.56 -20.43
CA GLN A 207 12.55 -11.21 -21.19
C GLN A 207 11.77 -12.20 -20.32
N ARG A 208 12.43 -13.03 -19.51
CA ARG A 208 11.75 -13.95 -18.57
C ARG A 208 10.92 -13.19 -17.54
N ALA A 209 11.43 -12.08 -17.01
CA ALA A 209 10.70 -11.25 -16.06
C ALA A 209 9.46 -10.61 -16.69
N LYS A 210 9.57 -10.17 -17.94
CA LYS A 210 8.43 -9.69 -18.72
C LYS A 210 7.38 -10.79 -18.92
N ASP A 211 7.79 -12.01 -19.28
CA ASP A 211 6.89 -13.16 -19.46
C ASP A 211 6.25 -13.63 -18.15
N ALA A 212 6.88 -13.31 -17.01
CA ALA A 212 6.37 -13.56 -15.66
C ALA A 212 5.58 -12.38 -15.08
N GLU A 213 5.42 -11.27 -15.82
CA GLU A 213 4.75 -10.04 -15.38
C GLU A 213 5.29 -9.46 -14.04
N ILE A 214 6.61 -9.61 -13.82
CA ILE A 214 7.30 -9.07 -12.65
C ILE A 214 8.15 -7.87 -13.05
N ASN A 215 8.02 -6.78 -12.29
CA ASN A 215 8.78 -5.56 -12.56
C ASN A 215 10.24 -5.75 -12.13
N VAL A 216 11.18 -5.25 -12.93
CA VAL A 216 12.62 -5.32 -12.64
C VAL A 216 13.15 -3.92 -12.39
N ILE A 217 13.77 -3.73 -11.23
CA ILE A 217 14.60 -2.57 -10.90
C ILE A 217 16.06 -2.99 -11.11
N VAL A 218 16.81 -2.23 -11.88
CA VAL A 218 18.22 -2.56 -12.12
C VAL A 218 19.10 -1.77 -11.16
N ASP A 219 19.96 -2.45 -10.41
CA ASP A 219 20.97 -1.83 -9.56
C ASP A 219 22.25 -1.60 -10.36
N LEU A 220 22.64 -0.33 -10.45
CA LEU A 220 23.78 0.16 -11.21
C LEU A 220 24.83 0.72 -10.27
N LYS A 221 26.01 0.10 -10.26
CA LYS A 221 27.18 0.68 -9.60
C LYS A 221 27.76 1.78 -10.47
N ILE A 222 27.62 3.01 -10.01
CA ILE A 222 28.15 4.19 -10.69
C ILE A 222 29.51 4.55 -10.11
N GLY A 223 30.31 5.29 -10.88
CA GLY A 223 31.53 5.89 -10.33
C GLY A 223 32.80 5.62 -11.12
N SER A 224 32.90 4.56 -11.93
CA SER A 224 34.15 4.21 -12.61
C SER A 224 33.92 3.58 -13.97
N SER A 225 34.88 3.75 -14.89
CA SER A 225 34.98 2.97 -16.13
C SER A 225 36.44 2.60 -16.41
N SER A 226 36.73 1.34 -16.69
CA SER A 226 38.11 0.94 -17.06
C SER A 226 38.46 1.38 -18.48
N LYS A 227 37.49 1.29 -19.40
CA LYS A 227 37.63 1.67 -20.82
C LYS A 227 38.02 3.14 -20.97
N TRP A 228 37.31 4.03 -20.28
CA TRP A 228 37.62 5.45 -20.37
C TRP A 228 38.84 5.84 -19.57
N PHE A 229 39.21 5.10 -18.52
CA PHE A 229 40.40 5.43 -17.74
C PHE A 229 41.67 5.19 -18.56
N SER A 230 41.74 4.09 -19.29
CA SER A 230 42.86 3.82 -20.19
C SER A 230 43.02 4.94 -21.23
N ARG A 231 41.91 5.44 -21.79
CA ARG A 231 41.95 6.62 -22.67
C ARG A 231 42.36 7.87 -21.93
N ALA A 232 41.77 8.13 -20.77
CA ALA A 232 42.09 9.27 -19.95
C ALA A 232 43.58 9.32 -19.62
N GLU A 233 44.28 8.20 -19.38
CA GLU A 233 45.73 8.20 -19.15
C GLU A 233 46.58 8.61 -20.37
N ASN A 234 46.07 8.42 -21.59
CA ASN A 234 46.85 8.56 -22.82
C ASN A 234 46.37 9.71 -23.73
N GLU A 235 45.13 10.17 -23.57
CA GLU A 235 44.43 11.09 -24.46
C GLU A 235 43.92 12.31 -23.67
N GLU A 236 44.21 13.52 -24.15
CA GLU A 236 43.78 14.78 -23.50
C GLU A 236 42.25 14.94 -23.49
N GLU A 237 41.55 14.47 -24.53
CA GLU A 237 40.09 14.60 -24.64
C GLU A 237 39.33 13.95 -23.46
N TYR A 238 39.90 12.89 -22.90
CA TYR A 238 39.32 12.13 -21.79
C TYR A 238 39.92 12.52 -20.43
N GLU A 239 40.83 13.50 -20.35
CA GLU A 239 41.45 13.90 -19.09
C GLU A 239 40.41 14.29 -18.04
N ASP A 240 39.47 15.15 -18.43
CA ASP A 240 38.43 15.70 -17.56
C ASP A 240 37.33 14.69 -17.21
N PHE A 241 37.37 13.47 -17.74
CA PHE A 241 36.48 12.39 -17.29
C PHE A 241 36.86 11.89 -15.90
N TYR A 242 38.10 12.13 -15.45
CA TYR A 242 38.60 11.67 -14.15
C TYR A 242 39.14 12.83 -13.33
N ILE A 243 39.32 12.58 -12.03
CA ILE A 243 39.82 13.58 -11.09
C ILE A 243 41.32 13.37 -10.90
N TRP A 244 42.10 14.35 -11.37
CA TRP A 244 43.56 14.34 -11.30
C TRP A 244 44.08 15.35 -10.27
N GLY A 245 45.08 14.93 -9.50
CA GLY A 245 45.80 15.77 -8.55
C GLY A 245 47.30 15.80 -8.87
N ALA A 246 47.90 16.98 -8.82
CA ALA A 246 49.34 17.12 -8.91
C ALA A 246 50.01 16.47 -7.68
N PRO A 247 51.14 15.76 -7.85
CA PRO A 247 51.88 15.22 -6.72
C PRO A 247 52.41 16.35 -5.83
N LYS A 248 52.34 16.15 -4.50
CA LYS A 248 53.13 16.94 -3.55
C LYS A 248 54.63 16.62 -3.74
N PRO A 249 55.55 17.48 -3.22
CA PRO A 249 56.97 17.13 -3.15
C PRO A 249 57.17 15.71 -2.61
N ALA A 250 58.14 15.00 -3.17
CA ALA A 250 58.38 13.61 -2.82
C ALA A 250 58.74 13.45 -1.33
N ASP A 251 58.41 12.29 -0.77
CA ASP A 251 58.82 11.93 0.59
C ASP A 251 60.35 11.77 0.67
N ASP A 252 60.88 11.56 1.89
CA ASP A 252 62.32 11.38 2.13
C ASP A 252 62.93 10.19 1.34
N ASN A 253 62.08 9.28 0.84
CA ASN A 253 62.47 8.14 0.01
C ASN A 253 62.32 8.40 -1.50
N GLY A 254 62.03 9.65 -1.89
CA GLY A 254 61.85 10.05 -3.29
C GLY A 254 60.54 9.59 -3.93
N ARG A 255 59.56 9.13 -3.15
CA ARG A 255 58.26 8.69 -3.67
C ARG A 255 57.30 9.87 -3.79
N PRO A 256 56.57 10.02 -4.93
CA PRO A 256 55.54 11.04 -5.06
C PRO A 256 54.50 10.92 -3.95
N MET A 257 54.10 12.05 -3.38
CA MET A 257 53.09 12.10 -2.32
C MET A 257 51.72 12.53 -2.90
N PRO A 258 50.60 11.97 -2.39
CA PRO A 258 49.27 12.31 -2.86
C PRO A 258 48.94 13.79 -2.59
N PRO A 259 48.00 14.38 -3.34
CA PRO A 259 47.67 15.80 -3.25
C PRO A 259 47.07 16.20 -1.89
N ASN A 260 46.38 15.29 -1.20
CA ASN A 260 45.74 15.54 0.09
C ASN A 260 45.63 14.25 0.93
N ASN A 261 45.05 14.36 2.11
CA ASN A 261 44.90 13.28 3.10
C ASN A 261 43.66 12.38 2.90
N TRP A 262 42.92 12.49 1.79
CA TRP A 262 41.67 11.73 1.60
C TRP A 262 41.90 10.22 1.69
N LYS A 263 41.00 9.54 2.42
CA LYS A 263 41.07 8.11 2.70
C LYS A 263 39.98 7.32 2.01
N SER A 264 40.34 6.11 1.60
CA SER A 264 39.40 5.11 1.05
C SER A 264 38.72 4.37 2.20
N ARG A 265 37.60 3.72 1.91
CA ARG A 265 36.90 2.87 2.88
C ARG A 265 37.73 1.64 3.31
N GLN A 266 38.81 1.33 2.59
CA GLN A 266 39.79 0.30 2.92
C GLN A 266 40.93 0.80 3.82
N ASN A 267 40.80 1.99 4.43
CA ASN A 267 41.82 2.62 5.28
C ASN A 267 43.15 2.87 4.56
N SER A 268 43.09 3.12 3.24
CA SER A 268 44.24 3.46 2.40
C SER A 268 44.09 4.88 1.83
N SER A 269 45.12 5.38 1.11
CA SER A 269 45.00 6.63 0.35
C SER A 269 43.93 6.49 -0.74
N SER A 270 43.02 7.45 -0.87
CA SER A 270 42.08 7.49 -2.01
C SER A 270 42.77 7.84 -3.33
N TRP A 271 44.05 8.15 -3.32
CA TRP A 271 44.81 8.53 -4.51
C TRP A 271 45.78 7.44 -4.93
N LYS A 272 45.81 7.16 -6.24
CA LYS A 272 46.77 6.27 -6.90
C LYS A 272 47.60 7.05 -7.91
N PHE A 273 48.88 6.73 -8.06
CA PHE A 273 49.78 7.44 -8.96
C PHE A 273 49.75 6.83 -10.37
N SER A 274 49.48 7.63 -11.39
CA SER A 274 49.64 7.23 -12.79
C SER A 274 51.08 7.47 -13.23
N ALA A 275 51.80 6.40 -13.55
CA ALA A 275 53.15 6.49 -14.09
C ALA A 275 53.19 7.09 -15.51
N ILE A 276 52.06 7.06 -16.23
CA ILE A 276 51.92 7.60 -17.59
C ILE A 276 51.76 9.12 -17.51
N ARG A 277 50.76 9.61 -16.76
CA ARG A 277 50.47 11.05 -16.63
C ARG A 277 51.35 11.80 -15.63
N LYS A 278 52.09 11.07 -14.78
CA LYS A 278 52.86 11.64 -13.66
C LYS A 278 51.99 12.46 -12.69
N LYS A 279 50.71 12.10 -12.58
CA LYS A 279 49.71 12.70 -11.68
C LYS A 279 49.07 11.61 -10.82
N PHE A 280 48.47 12.00 -9.70
CA PHE A 280 47.59 11.13 -8.95
C PHE A 280 46.17 11.18 -9.52
N TYR A 281 45.47 10.05 -9.54
CA TYR A 281 44.04 9.97 -9.83
C TYR A 281 43.26 9.49 -8.60
N LEU A 282 42.03 9.96 -8.46
CA LEU A 282 41.15 9.58 -7.37
C LEU A 282 40.56 8.18 -7.58
N SER A 283 40.56 7.36 -6.53
CA SER A 283 40.20 5.94 -6.54
C SER A 283 39.76 5.46 -5.14
N PRO A 284 38.64 5.96 -4.58
CA PRO A 284 38.23 5.71 -3.20
C PRO A 284 37.73 4.28 -2.94
N ASP A 285 37.40 3.53 -4.00
CA ASP A 285 36.98 2.12 -3.94
C ASP A 285 37.88 1.24 -4.81
N GLU A 286 39.18 1.53 -4.84
CA GLU A 286 40.20 0.83 -5.64
C GLU A 286 40.05 0.93 -7.17
N ALA A 287 38.94 1.49 -7.68
CA ALA A 287 38.71 1.81 -9.08
C ALA A 287 38.78 3.33 -9.36
N PRO A 288 39.30 3.77 -10.54
CA PRO A 288 39.39 5.19 -10.89
C PRO A 288 38.01 5.87 -10.94
N GLN A 289 37.86 6.95 -10.19
CA GLN A 289 36.59 7.67 -10.07
C GLN A 289 36.37 8.67 -11.22
N LEU A 290 35.20 8.59 -11.83
CA LEU A 290 34.72 9.54 -12.82
C LEU A 290 34.34 10.87 -12.19
N ASN A 291 34.62 11.95 -12.92
CA ASN A 291 34.34 13.31 -12.53
C ASN A 291 32.89 13.70 -12.87
N PHE A 292 31.95 13.45 -11.96
CA PHE A 292 30.54 13.84 -12.15
C PHE A 292 30.27 15.34 -12.03
N SER A 293 31.30 16.17 -11.79
CA SER A 293 31.20 17.62 -12.02
C SER A 293 31.33 18.00 -13.49
N ASN A 294 31.74 17.07 -14.37
CA ASN A 294 31.83 17.27 -15.81
C ASN A 294 30.47 16.92 -16.46
N PRO A 295 29.80 17.88 -17.12
CA PRO A 295 28.52 17.63 -17.80
C PRO A 295 28.59 16.49 -18.81
N LYS A 296 29.72 16.30 -19.52
CA LYS A 296 29.89 15.20 -20.47
C LYS A 296 29.76 13.83 -19.79
N VAL A 297 30.27 13.68 -18.57
CA VAL A 297 30.16 12.43 -17.79
C VAL A 297 28.70 12.21 -17.36
N VAL A 298 28.03 13.26 -16.88
CA VAL A 298 26.60 13.21 -16.50
C VAL A 298 25.71 12.85 -17.70
N ASP A 299 25.97 13.44 -18.86
CA ASP A 299 25.24 13.16 -20.11
C ASP A 299 25.51 11.75 -20.61
N THR A 300 26.76 11.27 -20.50
CA THR A 300 27.09 9.90 -20.91
C THR A 300 26.41 8.87 -20.00
N PHE A 301 26.35 9.12 -18.70
CA PHE A 301 25.57 8.29 -17.79
C PHE A 301 24.07 8.35 -18.08
N SER A 302 23.53 9.53 -18.41
CA SER A 302 22.13 9.70 -18.84
C SER A 302 21.81 8.86 -20.08
N ALA A 303 22.74 8.79 -21.05
CA ALA A 303 22.61 7.90 -22.20
C ALA A 303 22.66 6.42 -21.79
N ALA A 304 23.54 6.04 -20.86
CA ALA A 304 23.61 4.68 -20.36
C ALA A 304 22.31 4.23 -19.69
N LEU A 305 21.67 5.08 -18.88
CA LEU A 305 20.37 4.80 -18.27
C LEU A 305 19.31 4.45 -19.31
N ASN A 306 19.25 5.18 -20.43
CA ASN A 306 18.29 4.88 -21.50
C ASN A 306 18.44 3.45 -22.03
N ASN A 307 19.66 2.91 -22.12
CA ASN A 307 19.87 1.54 -22.59
C ASN A 307 19.19 0.49 -21.70
N PHE A 308 19.22 0.66 -20.38
CA PHE A 308 18.55 -0.27 -19.44
C PHE A 308 17.03 -0.12 -19.48
N LEU A 309 16.55 1.12 -19.57
CA LEU A 309 15.12 1.43 -19.61
C LEU A 309 14.49 0.94 -20.93
N ASP A 310 15.17 1.16 -22.05
CA ASP A 310 14.76 0.68 -23.38
C ASP A 310 14.82 -0.86 -23.47
N ALA A 311 15.71 -1.51 -22.72
CA ALA A 311 15.75 -2.97 -22.59
C ALA A 311 14.61 -3.56 -21.73
N GLY A 312 13.86 -2.73 -21.00
CA GLY A 312 12.67 -3.15 -20.24
C GLY A 312 12.78 -3.00 -18.72
N ALA A 313 13.83 -2.38 -18.19
CA ALA A 313 13.90 -2.02 -16.78
C ALA A 313 12.73 -1.10 -16.39
N LYS A 314 12.12 -1.35 -15.23
CA LYS A 314 10.97 -0.61 -14.68
C LYS A 314 11.33 0.34 -13.54
N GLY A 315 12.61 0.40 -13.19
CA GLY A 315 13.17 1.32 -12.19
C GLY A 315 14.68 1.19 -12.14
N ILE A 316 15.33 2.12 -11.45
CA ILE A 316 16.78 2.15 -11.29
C ILE A 316 17.13 2.33 -9.82
N ARG A 317 18.05 1.50 -9.34
CA ARG A 317 18.77 1.70 -8.09
C ARG A 317 20.20 2.11 -8.41
N LEU A 318 20.70 3.16 -7.76
CA LEU A 318 22.09 3.58 -7.89
C LEU A 318 22.89 3.25 -6.64
N THR A 319 24.09 2.73 -6.85
CA THR A 319 25.09 2.50 -5.82
C THR A 319 26.26 3.44 -6.03
N GLY A 320 26.58 4.24 -5.01
CA GLY A 320 27.70 5.19 -4.99
C GLY A 320 27.28 6.66 -4.98
N ALA A 321 25.97 6.95 -4.95
CA ALA A 321 25.45 8.31 -5.10
C ALA A 321 25.99 9.34 -4.08
N PRO A 322 26.13 9.03 -2.78
CA PRO A 322 26.69 9.97 -1.81
C PRO A 322 28.13 10.42 -2.11
N TYR A 323 28.85 9.69 -2.96
CA TYR A 323 30.28 9.86 -3.24
C TYR A 323 30.57 10.46 -4.63
N LEU A 324 29.53 10.81 -5.40
CA LEU A 324 29.71 11.16 -6.81
C LEU A 324 30.50 12.45 -7.04
N LEU A 325 30.29 13.43 -6.16
CA LEU A 325 30.93 14.73 -6.23
C LEU A 325 32.00 14.82 -5.15
N VAL A 326 33.11 15.48 -5.48
CA VAL A 326 34.19 15.79 -4.54
C VAL A 326 34.57 17.26 -4.64
N ASP A 327 35.19 17.79 -3.60
CA ASP A 327 35.56 19.20 -3.55
C ASP A 327 36.69 19.49 -4.55
N LYS A 328 36.43 20.42 -5.48
CA LYS A 328 37.36 20.77 -6.56
C LYS A 328 38.64 21.43 -6.08
N SER A 329 38.64 22.01 -4.89
CA SER A 329 39.84 22.64 -4.32
C SER A 329 40.84 21.61 -3.80
N LEU A 330 40.45 20.34 -3.69
CA LEU A 330 41.27 19.23 -3.20
C LEU A 330 41.89 19.48 -1.82
N ASN A 331 41.23 20.25 -0.97
CA ASN A 331 41.71 20.51 0.40
C ASN A 331 41.73 19.23 1.25
N ASP A 332 42.61 19.20 2.24
CA ASP A 332 42.64 18.14 3.25
C ASP A 332 41.30 18.04 3.99
N GLU A 333 40.88 16.81 4.27
CA GLU A 333 39.79 16.50 5.19
C GLU A 333 40.15 16.88 6.62
N ARG A 334 39.12 17.22 7.39
CA ARG A 334 39.27 17.53 8.81
C ARG A 334 39.25 16.26 9.63
N ILE A 335 39.87 16.33 10.81
CA ILE A 335 39.85 15.25 11.79
C ILE A 335 38.46 15.20 12.42
N SER A 336 37.91 13.99 12.48
CA SER A 336 36.65 13.68 13.14
C SER A 336 36.81 13.73 14.66
N SER A 337 35.75 14.13 15.36
CA SER A 337 35.70 14.04 16.82
C SER A 337 35.44 12.62 17.33
N LEU A 338 35.24 11.66 16.43
CA LEU A 338 35.01 10.26 16.78
C LEU A 338 36.27 9.63 17.38
N LEU A 339 36.11 9.01 18.56
CA LEU A 339 37.18 8.28 19.24
C LEU A 339 37.33 6.87 18.67
N GLY A 340 38.52 6.29 18.81
CA GLY A 340 38.79 4.89 18.46
C GLY A 340 39.28 4.64 17.03
N PHE A 341 39.53 5.71 16.26
CA PHE A 341 40.12 5.64 14.93
C PHE A 341 41.56 6.18 14.95
N GLY A 342 42.48 5.50 14.25
CA GLY A 342 43.84 5.95 14.01
C GLY A 342 43.93 6.83 12.75
N LEU A 343 45.06 7.53 12.57
CA LEU A 343 45.30 8.47 11.46
C LEU A 343 45.08 7.87 10.05
N THR A 344 45.23 6.55 9.91
CA THR A 344 45.06 5.81 8.66
C THR A 344 43.62 5.41 8.39
N ASP A 345 42.77 5.42 9.42
CA ASP A 345 41.43 4.88 9.34
C ASP A 345 40.49 5.86 8.66
N TYR A 346 39.57 5.35 7.86
CA TYR A 346 38.54 6.14 7.21
C TYR A 346 37.76 6.97 8.23
N GLY A 347 37.32 6.36 9.34
CA GLY A 347 36.53 7.02 10.39
C GLY A 347 37.25 8.15 11.14
N PHE A 348 38.56 8.29 10.97
CA PHE A 348 39.34 9.38 11.56
C PHE A 348 39.05 10.74 10.91
N TYR A 349 38.55 10.77 9.67
CA TYR A 349 38.27 11.99 8.93
C TYR A 349 36.77 12.27 8.82
N THR A 350 36.40 13.53 8.62
CA THR A 350 34.98 13.97 8.55
C THR A 350 34.30 13.66 7.21
N HIS A 351 35.08 13.53 6.13
CA HIS A 351 34.59 13.29 4.76
C HIS A 351 33.65 14.37 4.22
N THR A 352 33.89 15.63 4.61
CA THR A 352 33.07 16.76 4.16
C THR A 352 33.39 17.20 2.73
N ASN A 353 34.56 16.84 2.22
CA ASN A 353 35.02 17.14 0.86
C ASN A 353 34.82 15.96 -0.10
N THR A 354 34.38 14.80 0.40
CA THR A 354 34.26 13.55 -0.37
C THR A 354 32.89 12.84 -0.26
N GLU A 355 32.05 13.18 0.72
CA GLU A 355 30.69 12.64 0.85
C GLU A 355 29.63 13.76 0.93
N TYR A 356 28.44 13.51 0.38
CA TYR A 356 27.25 14.38 0.50
C TYR A 356 27.49 15.83 0.06
N LEU A 357 28.22 16.04 -1.04
CA LEU A 357 28.48 17.40 -1.52
C LEU A 357 27.22 18.08 -2.09
N PRO A 358 27.10 19.41 -1.96
CA PRO A 358 26.07 20.18 -2.64
C PRO A 358 26.12 19.94 -4.16
N GLY A 359 24.94 19.81 -4.79
CA GLY A 359 24.81 19.58 -6.23
C GLY A 359 24.39 18.16 -6.62
N LEU A 360 24.39 17.21 -5.67
CA LEU A 360 23.87 15.85 -5.90
C LEU A 360 22.39 15.85 -6.32
N GLY A 361 21.54 16.62 -5.63
CA GLY A 361 20.11 16.74 -5.93
C GLY A 361 19.82 17.06 -7.41
N PRO A 362 20.36 18.15 -7.98
CA PRO A 362 20.20 18.47 -9.39
C PRO A 362 20.64 17.37 -10.36
N VAL A 363 21.81 16.76 -10.12
CA VAL A 363 22.33 15.67 -10.98
C VAL A 363 21.40 14.47 -10.95
N LEU A 364 21.00 14.03 -9.76
CA LEU A 364 20.09 12.89 -9.61
C LEU A 364 18.69 13.20 -10.13
N LYS A 365 18.24 14.46 -10.07
CA LYS A 365 16.93 14.87 -10.58
C LYS A 365 16.83 14.64 -12.09
N GLN A 366 17.86 14.99 -12.84
CA GLN A 366 17.93 14.72 -14.28
C GLN A 366 17.73 13.22 -14.56
N TRP A 367 18.41 12.35 -13.81
CA TRP A 367 18.30 10.90 -13.99
C TRP A 367 16.94 10.35 -13.55
N ARG A 368 16.39 10.83 -12.43
CA ARG A 368 15.04 10.48 -11.99
C ARG A 368 13.99 10.81 -13.05
N GLU A 369 14.08 11.97 -13.69
CA GLU A 369 13.14 12.38 -14.75
C GLU A 369 13.22 11.44 -15.96
N ILE A 370 14.43 11.02 -16.37
CA ILE A 370 14.61 10.01 -17.41
C ILE A 370 13.91 8.70 -17.04
N VAL A 371 14.15 8.20 -15.81
CA VAL A 371 13.52 6.96 -15.32
C VAL A 371 12.01 7.08 -15.32
N LYS A 372 11.45 8.13 -14.72
CA LYS A 372 9.99 8.31 -14.62
C LYS A 372 9.32 8.41 -15.99
N ASN A 373 9.90 9.17 -16.92
CA ASN A 373 9.35 9.36 -18.26
C ASN A 373 9.37 8.07 -19.09
N LYS A 374 10.41 7.24 -18.95
CA LYS A 374 10.55 5.98 -19.71
C LYS A 374 9.77 4.81 -19.12
N THR A 375 9.48 4.83 -17.83
CA THR A 375 8.90 3.69 -17.10
C THR A 375 7.46 3.90 -16.65
N ASP A 376 6.87 5.05 -16.99
CA ASP A 376 5.53 5.45 -16.53
C ASP A 376 5.44 5.49 -14.98
N GLY A 377 6.39 6.21 -14.36
CA GLY A 377 6.42 6.40 -12.90
C GLY A 377 7.15 5.33 -12.10
N GLY A 378 8.07 4.58 -12.72
CA GLY A 378 8.97 3.66 -12.03
C GLY A 378 9.91 4.35 -11.01
N PRO A 379 10.40 3.60 -10.01
CA PRO A 379 11.14 4.19 -8.90
C PRO A 379 12.59 4.50 -9.28
N PHE A 380 13.09 5.63 -8.78
CA PHE A 380 14.51 5.95 -8.72
C PHE A 380 14.98 5.92 -7.26
N MET A 381 15.89 5.01 -6.94
CA MET A 381 16.30 4.71 -5.58
C MET A 381 17.82 4.64 -5.42
N LEU A 382 18.29 4.68 -4.18
CA LEU A 382 19.71 4.50 -3.82
C LEU A 382 19.87 3.22 -3.02
N SER A 383 21.04 2.57 -3.11
CA SER A 383 21.36 1.38 -2.33
C SER A 383 21.92 1.68 -0.93
N GLU A 384 22.25 2.94 -0.64
CA GLU A 384 22.73 3.36 0.68
C GLU A 384 21.62 3.86 1.60
N SER A 385 21.78 3.56 2.91
CA SER A 385 21.05 4.30 3.94
C SER A 385 21.62 5.70 4.11
N LEU A 386 20.79 6.71 3.85
CA LEU A 386 21.20 8.11 3.78
C LEU A 386 21.46 8.68 5.18
N LYS A 387 22.51 9.51 5.29
CA LYS A 387 22.81 10.28 6.51
C LYS A 387 22.22 11.69 6.48
N ASP A 388 22.10 12.24 5.28
CA ASP A 388 21.61 13.60 5.02
C ASP A 388 20.69 13.56 3.80
N LEU A 389 19.46 14.08 3.95
CA LEU A 389 18.49 14.17 2.86
C LEU A 389 18.60 15.47 2.07
N ASP A 390 19.09 16.54 2.68
CA ASP A 390 18.98 17.89 2.14
C ASP A 390 19.79 18.03 0.84
N VAL A 391 20.93 17.34 0.77
CA VAL A 391 21.78 17.33 -0.42
C VAL A 391 21.14 16.65 -1.63
N PHE A 392 20.10 15.83 -1.40
CA PHE A 392 19.32 15.14 -2.43
C PHE A 392 17.98 15.81 -2.72
N LYS A 393 17.68 16.97 -2.10
CA LYS A 393 16.47 17.74 -2.38
C LYS A 393 16.69 18.73 -3.51
N VAL A 394 15.67 18.91 -4.33
CA VAL A 394 15.55 20.03 -5.27
C VAL A 394 14.22 20.70 -5.03
N ASN A 395 14.21 22.03 -4.80
CA ASN A 395 13.01 22.78 -4.42
C ASN A 395 12.26 22.14 -3.24
N ASN A 396 13.01 21.76 -2.20
CA ASN A 396 12.51 21.09 -0.99
C ASN A 396 11.75 19.76 -1.23
N THR A 397 12.00 19.11 -2.37
CA THR A 397 11.44 17.80 -2.71
C THR A 397 12.57 16.80 -2.88
N LEU A 398 12.50 15.70 -2.14
CA LEU A 398 13.45 14.60 -2.26
C LEU A 398 13.36 13.99 -3.66
N VAL A 399 14.51 13.79 -4.28
CA VAL A 399 14.63 13.19 -5.62
C VAL A 399 14.49 11.66 -5.57
N ILE A 400 14.76 11.06 -4.42
CA ILE A 400 14.79 9.61 -4.20
C ILE A 400 13.38 9.15 -3.82
N ASP A 401 12.82 8.20 -4.58
CA ASP A 401 11.44 7.74 -4.38
C ASP A 401 11.32 6.77 -3.18
N LEU A 402 12.34 5.93 -2.96
CA LEU A 402 12.40 4.91 -1.91
C LEU A 402 13.71 5.03 -1.11
N PRO A 403 13.83 5.99 -0.17
CA PRO A 403 15.01 6.11 0.69
C PRO A 403 15.15 4.86 1.58
N LEU A 404 16.26 4.14 1.40
CA LEU A 404 16.56 2.90 2.12
C LEU A 404 16.81 3.15 3.60
N GLN A 405 16.22 2.29 4.43
CA GLN A 405 16.37 2.25 5.88
C GLN A 405 16.84 0.86 6.30
N ALA A 406 18.15 0.61 6.20
CA ALA A 406 18.76 -0.69 6.48
C ALA A 406 19.39 -0.79 7.89
N ARG A 407 19.52 0.33 8.59
CA ARG A 407 20.10 0.40 9.95
C ARG A 407 19.08 0.17 11.06
N VAL A 408 17.81 0.22 10.72
CA VAL A 408 16.66 0.03 11.61
C VAL A 408 16.50 -1.46 11.87
N PHE A 409 16.20 -1.85 13.10
CA PHE A 409 16.11 -3.28 13.47
C PHE A 409 17.42 -4.06 13.26
N SER A 410 18.55 -3.35 13.13
CA SER A 410 19.87 -3.92 12.89
C SER A 410 20.71 -3.91 14.17
N SER A 411 21.63 -4.86 14.27
CA SER A 411 22.75 -4.94 15.23
C SER A 411 22.49 -5.62 16.58
N ASN A 412 23.25 -6.70 16.82
CA ASN A 412 24.10 -7.12 17.97
C ASN A 412 23.74 -6.74 19.43
N LYS A 413 22.64 -6.05 19.69
CA LYS A 413 22.07 -5.74 21.01
C LYS A 413 20.70 -6.40 21.11
N GLN A 414 20.22 -6.59 22.34
CA GLN A 414 18.86 -7.10 22.56
C GLN A 414 17.88 -6.08 21.96
N LEU A 415 17.02 -6.51 21.04
CA LEU A 415 16.04 -5.65 20.40
C LEU A 415 14.89 -5.40 21.38
N THR A 416 14.84 -4.28 22.10
CA THR A 416 13.76 -3.97 23.05
C THR A 416 12.61 -3.19 22.40
N ALA A 417 11.42 -3.19 23.02
CA ALA A 417 10.27 -2.45 22.48
C ALA A 417 10.53 -0.93 22.41
N GLU A 418 11.26 -0.36 23.38
CA GLU A 418 11.64 1.05 23.36
C GLU A 418 12.62 1.38 22.23
N GLU A 419 13.61 0.51 21.98
CA GLU A 419 14.54 0.71 20.85
C GLU A 419 13.82 0.64 19.51
N ILE A 420 12.90 -0.32 19.34
CA ILE A 420 12.05 -0.41 18.15
C ILE A 420 11.24 0.88 17.92
N ASP A 421 10.59 1.39 18.96
CA ASP A 421 9.82 2.64 18.85
C ASP A 421 10.73 3.83 18.54
N ASN A 422 11.90 3.93 19.18
CA ASN A 422 12.86 5.00 18.92
C ASN A 422 13.43 4.95 17.51
N ASP A 423 13.73 3.75 17.00
CA ASP A 423 14.21 3.53 15.65
C ASP A 423 13.17 3.98 14.61
N ILE A 424 11.92 3.50 14.74
CA ILE A 424 10.83 3.90 13.83
C ILE A 424 10.54 5.40 13.94
N LYS A 425 10.58 5.97 15.16
CA LYS A 425 10.42 7.41 15.38
C LYS A 425 11.48 8.20 14.61
N SER A 426 12.73 7.77 14.74
CA SER A 426 13.87 8.45 14.15
C SER A 426 13.78 8.42 12.63
N VAL A 427 13.34 7.30 12.04
CA VAL A 427 13.12 7.19 10.60
C VAL A 427 12.02 8.14 10.13
N PHE A 428 10.86 8.15 10.79
CA PHE A 428 9.78 9.05 10.39
C PHE A 428 10.15 10.53 10.55
N LEU A 429 10.89 10.89 11.60
CA LEU A 429 11.40 12.25 11.75
C LEU A 429 12.43 12.61 10.69
N PHE A 430 13.37 11.71 10.40
CA PHE A 430 14.38 11.89 9.36
C PHE A 430 13.71 12.09 7.98
N LEU A 431 12.68 11.29 7.67
CA LEU A 431 11.89 11.39 6.44
C LEU A 431 10.76 12.43 6.48
N GLU A 432 10.79 13.34 7.45
CA GLU A 432 9.87 14.48 7.59
C GLU A 432 8.38 14.08 7.67
N ASN A 433 8.09 12.84 8.07
CA ASN A 433 6.76 12.20 8.01
C ASN A 433 6.09 12.30 6.62
N LYS A 434 6.89 12.49 5.56
CA LYS A 434 6.41 12.80 4.21
C LYS A 434 6.81 11.72 3.21
N TYR A 435 8.03 11.22 3.29
CA TYR A 435 8.59 10.31 2.29
C TYR A 435 8.34 8.83 2.62
N TRP A 436 8.17 8.01 1.57
CA TRP A 436 7.85 6.60 1.68
C TRP A 436 9.12 5.74 1.82
N PRO A 437 9.42 5.15 2.99
CA PRO A 437 10.67 4.43 3.19
C PRO A 437 10.72 3.07 2.48
N LEU A 438 11.93 2.61 2.15
CA LEU A 438 12.22 1.20 1.88
C LEU A 438 12.83 0.56 3.13
N TRP A 439 12.12 -0.34 3.77
CA TRP A 439 12.56 -1.05 4.96
C TRP A 439 13.40 -2.26 4.58
N GLN A 440 14.62 -2.32 5.09
CA GLN A 440 15.47 -3.51 5.03
C GLN A 440 15.90 -3.84 6.45
N HIS A 441 15.79 -5.11 6.83
CA HIS A 441 16.17 -5.57 8.15
C HIS A 441 17.07 -6.79 8.04
N SER A 442 18.10 -6.83 8.90
CA SER A 442 19.05 -7.93 8.98
C SER A 442 19.37 -8.18 10.44
N THR A 443 18.67 -9.13 11.05
CA THR A 443 18.90 -9.55 12.44
C THR A 443 18.78 -11.06 12.58
N SER A 444 19.58 -11.61 13.49
CA SER A 444 19.49 -13.01 13.92
C SER A 444 18.71 -13.18 15.23
N VAL A 445 18.33 -12.07 15.90
CA VAL A 445 17.74 -12.10 17.25
C VAL A 445 16.25 -12.47 17.21
N VAL A 446 15.58 -12.06 16.13
CA VAL A 446 14.13 -12.20 15.90
C VAL A 446 13.95 -12.90 14.55
N PRO A 447 13.02 -13.86 14.44
CA PRO A 447 12.67 -14.47 13.17
C PRO A 447 12.30 -13.43 12.09
N SER A 448 12.68 -13.69 10.84
CA SER A 448 12.43 -12.76 9.73
C SER A 448 10.95 -12.56 9.43
N ASP A 449 10.10 -13.57 9.64
CA ASP A 449 8.66 -13.48 9.41
C ASP A 449 7.99 -12.44 10.32
N VAL A 450 8.45 -12.33 11.57
CA VAL A 450 7.99 -11.31 12.54
C VAL A 450 8.26 -9.90 12.01
N LEU A 451 9.49 -9.63 11.57
CA LEU A 451 9.86 -8.31 11.04
C LEU A 451 9.26 -8.05 9.66
N ASN A 452 9.03 -9.08 8.85
CA ASN A 452 8.27 -8.98 7.62
C ASN A 452 6.84 -8.51 7.90
N ILE A 453 6.14 -9.09 8.89
CA ILE A 453 4.80 -8.63 9.29
C ILE A 453 4.84 -7.17 9.75
N VAL A 454 5.78 -6.83 10.64
CA VAL A 454 5.91 -5.48 11.20
C VAL A 454 6.20 -4.45 10.12
N THR A 455 7.15 -4.70 9.23
CA THR A 455 7.56 -3.72 8.20
C THR A 455 6.58 -3.67 7.04
N MET A 456 5.96 -4.78 6.65
CA MET A 456 4.98 -4.79 5.56
C MET A 456 3.76 -3.94 5.92
N LEU A 457 3.28 -3.99 7.16
CA LEU A 457 2.08 -3.26 7.57
C LEU A 457 2.37 -1.82 8.05
N LEU A 458 3.64 -1.42 8.10
CA LEU A 458 4.09 -0.06 8.39
C LEU A 458 4.04 0.77 7.09
N PRO A 459 3.91 2.12 7.15
CA PRO A 459 4.11 2.95 5.96
C PRO A 459 5.48 2.69 5.34
N GLY A 460 5.50 2.34 4.06
CA GLY A 460 6.72 1.97 3.36
C GLY A 460 6.59 0.71 2.52
N THR A 461 7.68 0.39 1.87
CA THR A 461 7.89 -0.84 1.10
C THR A 461 8.89 -1.70 1.84
N THR A 462 8.66 -3.00 1.93
CA THR A 462 9.61 -3.93 2.56
C THR A 462 10.48 -4.57 1.50
N LEU A 463 11.79 -4.54 1.71
CA LEU A 463 12.76 -5.36 0.99
C LEU A 463 12.92 -6.69 1.73
N LEU A 464 12.42 -7.77 1.12
CA LEU A 464 12.46 -9.10 1.68
C LEU A 464 13.77 -9.80 1.38
N ASN A 465 14.16 -10.71 2.28
CA ASN A 465 15.23 -11.66 2.01
C ASN A 465 14.74 -12.72 1.02
N GLN A 466 15.62 -13.22 0.16
CA GLN A 466 15.31 -14.15 -0.95
C GLN A 466 14.47 -15.38 -0.57
N ASN A 467 14.64 -15.90 0.64
CA ASN A 467 13.94 -17.11 1.11
C ASN A 467 12.66 -16.81 1.91
N SER A 468 12.21 -15.56 1.95
CA SER A 468 11.04 -15.18 2.73
C SER A 468 9.77 -15.63 2.02
N THR A 469 8.88 -16.29 2.76
CA THR A 469 7.53 -16.63 2.27
C THR A 469 6.53 -15.62 2.80
N ILE A 470 5.62 -15.17 1.94
CA ILE A 470 4.56 -14.23 2.30
C ILE A 470 3.22 -14.98 2.23
N SER A 471 2.39 -14.83 3.25
CA SER A 471 1.04 -15.38 3.23
C SER A 471 0.08 -14.50 2.43
N LYS A 472 -0.89 -15.13 1.77
CA LYS A 472 -1.99 -14.41 1.09
C LYS A 472 -2.82 -13.56 2.04
N ASP A 473 -3.02 -14.02 3.29
CA ASP A 473 -3.74 -13.24 4.30
C ASP A 473 -3.00 -11.93 4.63
N LEU A 474 -1.67 -11.94 4.75
CA LEU A 474 -0.89 -10.72 5.01
C LEU A 474 -0.96 -9.72 3.84
N LEU A 475 -0.95 -10.20 2.60
CA LEU A 475 -1.11 -9.37 1.39
C LEU A 475 -2.51 -8.74 1.31
N ASN A 476 -3.54 -9.49 1.70
CA ASN A 476 -4.90 -8.97 1.78
C ASN A 476 -5.02 -7.87 2.84
N ILE A 477 -4.35 -8.02 3.99
CA ILE A 477 -4.29 -6.96 5.00
C ILE A 477 -3.51 -5.75 4.46
N ARG A 478 -2.38 -5.99 3.80
CA ARG A 478 -1.51 -4.94 3.23
C ARG A 478 -2.25 -4.03 2.26
N SER A 479 -3.08 -4.61 1.39
CA SER A 479 -3.87 -3.91 0.37
C SER A 479 -5.07 -3.12 0.92
N SER A 480 -5.39 -3.26 2.21
CA SER A 480 -6.48 -2.51 2.82
C SER A 480 -6.23 -0.99 2.83
N PRO A 481 -7.27 -0.15 2.74
CA PRO A 481 -7.12 1.31 2.76
C PRO A 481 -6.41 1.83 4.02
N SER A 482 -6.70 1.23 5.18
CA SER A 482 -6.07 1.58 6.46
C SER A 482 -4.55 1.36 6.44
N ILE A 483 -4.04 0.31 5.79
CA ILE A 483 -2.59 0.07 5.68
C ILE A 483 -1.95 0.89 4.55
N MET A 484 -2.67 1.16 3.45
CA MET A 484 -2.11 1.92 2.32
C MET A 484 -2.12 3.45 2.53
N HIS A 485 -3.13 3.97 3.21
CA HIS A 485 -3.39 5.41 3.31
C HIS A 485 -3.66 5.89 4.74
N GLY A 486 -3.79 4.98 5.70
CA GLY A 486 -4.12 5.33 7.08
C GLY A 486 -2.96 5.92 7.86
N ASN A 487 -3.32 6.74 8.84
CA ASN A 487 -2.39 7.31 9.81
C ASN A 487 -1.80 6.22 10.70
N THR A 488 -0.56 6.42 11.14
CA THR A 488 0.15 5.50 12.03
C THR A 488 0.24 6.08 13.42
N THR A 489 -0.28 5.36 14.41
CA THR A 489 -0.11 5.67 15.84
C THR A 489 0.73 4.57 16.48
N ARG A 490 1.70 4.92 17.32
CA ARG A 490 2.62 3.96 17.94
C ARG A 490 2.40 3.91 19.44
N TYR A 491 2.62 2.75 20.03
CA TYR A 491 2.32 2.45 21.42
C TYR A 491 3.41 1.58 22.03
N LEU A 492 3.73 1.85 23.30
CA LEU A 492 4.54 0.99 24.15
C LEU A 492 3.62 0.45 25.25
N LEU A 493 3.42 -0.86 25.24
CA LEU A 493 2.38 -1.53 26.01
C LEU A 493 2.99 -2.46 27.06
N ALA A 494 2.17 -2.85 28.05
CA ALA A 494 2.53 -3.75 29.13
C ALA A 494 3.87 -3.37 29.79
N ASN A 495 3.92 -2.16 30.34
CA ASN A 495 5.13 -1.57 30.94
C ASN A 495 6.32 -1.50 29.96
N LYS A 496 6.06 -1.15 28.69
CA LYS A 496 7.05 -1.00 27.62
C LYS A 496 7.77 -2.30 27.23
N THR A 497 7.15 -3.45 27.46
CA THR A 497 7.69 -4.74 27.04
C THR A 497 7.25 -5.11 25.63
N VAL A 498 6.10 -4.59 25.19
CA VAL A 498 5.49 -4.86 23.89
C VAL A 498 5.43 -3.57 23.08
N PHE A 499 5.85 -3.65 21.82
CA PHE A 499 5.67 -2.56 20.86
C PHE A 499 4.41 -2.82 20.04
N ALA A 500 3.62 -1.79 19.78
CA ALA A 500 2.50 -1.90 18.86
C ALA A 500 2.33 -0.62 18.03
N TYR A 501 1.72 -0.74 16.85
CA TYR A 501 1.25 0.42 16.11
C TYR A 501 -0.10 0.16 15.45
N GLY A 502 -0.94 1.20 15.44
CA GLY A 502 -2.23 1.24 14.80
C GLY A 502 -2.15 1.88 13.41
N ARG A 503 -2.92 1.35 12.47
CA ARG A 503 -3.14 1.92 11.14
C ARG A 503 -4.63 2.12 10.93
N LEU A 504 -5.03 3.36 10.67
CA LEU A 504 -6.44 3.73 10.56
C LEU A 504 -6.70 4.76 9.48
N THR A 505 -7.69 4.46 8.61
CA THR A 505 -8.33 5.43 7.73
C THR A 505 -9.80 5.56 8.12
N PRO A 506 -10.38 6.77 8.19
CA PRO A 506 -11.81 6.96 8.46
C PRO A 506 -12.70 6.10 7.55
N GLY A 507 -13.78 5.55 8.10
CA GLY A 507 -14.73 4.70 7.39
C GLY A 507 -14.24 3.27 7.08
N ASN A 508 -13.05 2.89 7.54
CA ASN A 508 -12.48 1.55 7.35
C ASN A 508 -12.12 0.90 8.69
N PRO A 509 -12.03 -0.44 8.77
CA PRO A 509 -11.50 -1.12 9.94
C PRO A 509 -10.08 -0.65 10.28
N GLY A 510 -9.80 -0.48 11.57
CA GLY A 510 -8.45 -0.22 12.07
C GLY A 510 -7.68 -1.52 12.21
N TYR A 511 -6.36 -1.47 11.95
CA TYR A 511 -5.45 -2.59 12.21
C TYR A 511 -4.48 -2.21 13.32
N LEU A 512 -4.19 -3.16 14.20
CA LEU A 512 -3.18 -3.05 15.23
C LEU A 512 -2.14 -4.15 15.01
N VAL A 513 -0.90 -3.76 14.79
CA VAL A 513 0.24 -4.67 14.63
C VAL A 513 1.03 -4.63 15.92
N VAL A 514 1.16 -5.79 16.56
CA VAL A 514 1.72 -5.96 17.88
C VAL A 514 2.95 -6.83 17.76
N PHE A 515 4.05 -6.43 18.38
CA PHE A 515 5.30 -7.16 18.40
C PHE A 515 5.83 -7.25 19.83
N ASN A 516 5.97 -8.48 20.32
CA ASN A 516 6.58 -8.77 21.60
C ASN A 516 8.05 -9.19 21.40
N PRO A 517 9.04 -8.31 21.60
CA PRO A 517 10.45 -8.69 21.52
C PRO A 517 10.96 -9.49 22.73
N SER A 518 10.21 -9.54 23.84
CA SER A 518 10.58 -10.23 25.08
C SER A 518 10.73 -11.74 24.87
N PRO A 519 11.62 -12.41 25.64
CA PRO A 519 11.68 -13.87 25.68
C PRO A 519 10.47 -14.52 26.38
N ASN A 520 9.58 -13.75 27.00
CA ASN A 520 8.40 -14.24 27.71
C ASN A 520 7.10 -13.79 27.03
N THR A 521 6.05 -14.63 27.12
CA THR A 521 4.68 -14.24 26.76
C THR A 521 4.20 -13.12 27.68
N VAL A 522 3.53 -12.12 27.10
CA VAL A 522 2.96 -10.98 27.83
C VAL A 522 1.47 -10.87 27.50
N VAL A 523 0.64 -10.62 28.50
CA VAL A 523 -0.79 -10.34 28.31
C VAL A 523 -0.98 -8.82 28.27
N VAL A 524 -1.69 -8.35 27.24
CA VAL A 524 -1.88 -6.92 26.96
C VAL A 524 -3.35 -6.54 27.06
N ASP A 525 -3.64 -5.41 27.72
CA ASP A 525 -4.97 -4.81 27.80
C ASP A 525 -5.10 -3.66 26.79
N PHE A 526 -5.49 -3.98 25.57
CA PHE A 526 -5.71 -2.98 24.53
C PHE A 526 -6.93 -2.09 24.79
N TYR A 527 -7.89 -2.53 25.61
CA TYR A 527 -9.06 -1.71 25.90
C TYR A 527 -8.66 -0.46 26.68
N THR A 528 -7.84 -0.63 27.72
CA THR A 528 -7.43 0.46 28.60
C THR A 528 -6.18 1.18 28.10
N GLU A 529 -5.13 0.45 27.70
CA GLU A 529 -3.83 1.04 27.39
C GLU A 529 -3.84 1.91 26.13
N ILE A 530 -4.66 1.57 25.12
CA ILE A 530 -4.78 2.34 23.88
C ILE A 530 -6.17 2.98 23.69
N SER A 531 -7.03 2.91 24.71
CA SER A 531 -8.40 3.46 24.66
C SER A 531 -9.19 2.99 23.43
N LEU A 532 -9.06 1.71 23.05
CA LEU A 532 -9.63 1.16 21.82
C LEU A 532 -11.17 1.26 21.75
N LYS A 533 -11.84 1.38 22.91
CA LYS A 533 -13.31 1.43 23.10
C LYS A 533 -14.09 0.30 22.42
N SER A 534 -13.40 -0.77 21.99
CA SER A 534 -13.97 -1.99 21.44
C SER A 534 -13.71 -3.13 22.42
N GLU A 535 -14.77 -3.79 22.90
CA GLU A 535 -14.66 -4.91 23.84
C GLU A 535 -14.03 -6.16 23.21
N GLU A 536 -14.14 -6.29 21.88
CA GLU A 536 -13.60 -7.41 21.11
C GLU A 536 -12.67 -6.90 20.00
N VAL A 537 -11.65 -7.70 19.71
CA VAL A 537 -10.75 -7.54 18.56
C VAL A 537 -10.70 -8.84 17.77
N THR A 538 -10.53 -8.74 16.46
CA THR A 538 -10.42 -9.94 15.60
C THR A 538 -8.96 -10.19 15.28
N VAL A 539 -8.50 -11.43 15.50
CA VAL A 539 -7.15 -11.87 15.15
C VAL A 539 -7.09 -12.12 13.65
N GLN A 540 -6.31 -11.32 12.92
CA GLN A 540 -6.21 -11.42 11.47
C GLN A 540 -5.05 -12.30 11.03
N TYR A 541 -3.89 -12.15 11.68
CA TYR A 541 -2.67 -12.88 11.34
C TYR A 541 -1.70 -12.92 12.52
N PHE A 542 -0.79 -13.88 12.55
CA PHE A 542 0.31 -13.94 13.53
C PHE A 542 1.53 -14.66 12.94
N SER A 543 2.70 -14.43 13.52
CA SER A 543 3.96 -15.06 13.12
C SER A 543 4.01 -16.55 13.44
N GLN A 544 4.93 -17.29 12.80
CA GLN A 544 5.03 -18.74 12.93
C GLN A 544 5.38 -19.21 14.36
N ASN A 545 6.08 -18.38 15.11
CA ASN A 545 6.46 -18.64 16.50
C ASN A 545 5.40 -18.21 17.54
N TYR A 546 4.23 -17.76 17.09
CA TYR A 546 3.11 -17.48 17.97
C TYR A 546 2.50 -18.80 18.47
N ASN A 547 2.42 -18.98 19.79
CA ASN A 547 2.13 -20.28 20.42
C ASN A 547 1.10 -20.16 21.55
N GLU A 548 -0.06 -19.56 21.26
CA GLU A 548 -1.20 -19.53 22.17
C GLU A 548 -2.34 -20.39 21.63
N THR A 549 -2.76 -21.41 22.39
CA THR A 549 -3.82 -22.36 21.98
C THR A 549 -5.21 -21.73 21.93
N ASN A 550 -5.43 -20.68 22.72
CA ASN A 550 -6.72 -19.99 22.85
C ASN A 550 -6.94 -18.93 21.76
N ILE A 551 -5.93 -18.65 20.94
CA ILE A 551 -6.00 -17.67 19.86
C ILE A 551 -5.92 -18.39 18.52
N ALA A 552 -6.87 -18.09 17.63
CA ALA A 552 -6.91 -18.62 16.29
C ALA A 552 -7.16 -17.49 15.28
N MET A 553 -6.59 -17.65 14.08
CA MET A 553 -6.83 -16.72 12.97
C MET A 553 -8.32 -16.61 12.67
N LYS A 554 -8.75 -15.39 12.32
CA LYS A 554 -10.12 -15.02 11.94
C LYS A 554 -11.16 -15.24 13.05
N LYS A 555 -10.72 -15.37 14.31
CA LYS A 555 -11.60 -15.40 15.49
C LYS A 555 -11.49 -14.12 16.30
N LYS A 556 -12.58 -13.80 17.01
CA LYS A 556 -12.62 -12.71 17.97
C LYS A 556 -11.99 -13.13 19.30
N THR A 557 -11.36 -12.18 19.97
CA THR A 557 -10.84 -12.31 21.32
C THR A 557 -11.16 -11.03 22.11
N LYS A 558 -11.18 -11.14 23.44
CA LYS A 558 -11.45 -10.01 24.34
C LYS A 558 -10.27 -9.05 24.30
N SER A 559 -10.52 -7.76 24.11
CA SER A 559 -9.46 -6.76 23.98
C SER A 559 -8.67 -6.49 25.26
N LYS A 560 -9.21 -6.88 26.43
CA LYS A 560 -8.61 -6.65 27.75
C LYS A 560 -7.50 -7.63 28.14
N GLU A 561 -7.48 -8.82 27.55
CA GLU A 561 -6.61 -9.91 28.00
C GLU A 561 -6.09 -10.70 26.79
N VAL A 562 -5.33 -10.03 25.93
CA VAL A 562 -4.76 -10.68 24.73
C VAL A 562 -3.34 -11.15 25.03
N PRO A 563 -3.07 -12.47 25.06
CA PRO A 563 -1.72 -12.98 25.19
C PRO A 563 -0.92 -12.78 23.89
N VAL A 564 0.32 -12.33 24.02
CA VAL A 564 1.27 -12.13 22.92
C VAL A 564 2.51 -12.95 23.21
N SER A 565 2.71 -14.04 22.46
CA SER A 565 3.82 -14.97 22.70
C SER A 565 5.19 -14.31 22.58
N ALA A 566 6.19 -14.91 23.22
CA ALA A 566 7.57 -14.47 23.15
C ALA A 566 8.09 -14.32 21.71
N LYS A 567 8.83 -13.24 21.43
CA LYS A 567 9.46 -12.93 20.13
C LYS A 567 8.51 -12.98 18.93
N SER A 568 7.20 -12.83 19.11
CA SER A 568 6.19 -13.04 18.06
C SER A 568 5.48 -11.74 17.65
N ALA A 569 4.90 -11.75 16.45
CA ALA A 569 4.02 -10.67 15.97
C ALA A 569 2.57 -11.15 15.88
N LEU A 570 1.65 -10.26 16.19
CA LEU A 570 0.20 -10.47 16.15
C LEU A 570 -0.46 -9.28 15.45
N VAL A 571 -1.34 -9.56 14.49
CA VAL A 571 -2.12 -8.56 13.76
C VAL A 571 -3.58 -8.69 14.15
N LEU A 572 -4.11 -7.61 14.70
CA LEU A 572 -5.50 -7.50 15.11
C LEU A 572 -6.23 -6.49 14.24
N SER A 573 -7.53 -6.67 14.05
CA SER A 573 -8.41 -5.65 13.49
C SER A 573 -9.52 -5.29 14.46
N TYR A 574 -9.95 -4.04 14.42
CA TYR A 574 -11.03 -3.52 15.23
C TYR A 574 -11.88 -2.54 14.42
N VAL A 575 -13.13 -2.36 14.86
CA VAL A 575 -14.00 -1.31 14.34
C VAL A 575 -13.78 -0.09 15.21
N PRO A 576 -13.33 1.05 14.65
CA PRO A 576 -13.18 2.28 15.41
C PRO A 576 -14.54 2.69 15.99
N SER A 577 -14.57 3.09 17.26
CA SER A 577 -15.75 3.77 17.80
C SER A 577 -15.85 5.15 17.14
N SER A 578 -17.06 5.47 16.66
CA SER A 578 -17.41 6.74 16.01
C SER A 578 -17.23 7.94 16.92
#